data_AF-A0A9W7EYQ3-F1
#
_entry.id   AF-A0A9W7EYQ3-F1
#
_cell.length_a   1.000
_cell.length_b   1.000
_cell.length_c   1.000
_cell.angle_alpha   90.00
_cell.angle_beta   90.00
_cell.angle_gamma   90.00
#
_symmetry.space_group_name_H-M   'P 1'
#
loop_
_entity.id
_entity.type
_entity.pdbx_description
1 polymer ?
#
loop_
_entity_poly.entity_id
_entity_poly.type
_entity_poly.pdbx_seq_one_letter_code
_entity_poly.pdbx_strand_id
1 'polypeptide(L)'
;MSKREHDHSTSNAISSALSSNNKSKKTKYADEGEFSAKSGDEWGVNRDNGTGTSSSPSVPVEKTKANFGLSGALAKDEVTGAVKNGIVLKYNPPPERVKPTAKWRLYIFKGEELLSTLHLGRDDYYLFGREEKVADIHVEHPSASSQHSCLQFRSVPYSGTKEKFRGKMICKPYIIDLESTNGTWLNGEKIDGGRYYELKKGDVIRFGESKREYVMMLDK
;
A
#
# COMPACT_ATOMS: atom_id res chain seq x y z
N MET A 1 -16.69 -74.04 5.93
CA MET A 1 -17.29 -74.21 7.28
C MET A 1 -16.81 -73.00 8.09
N SER A 2 -17.58 -72.05 8.61
CA SER A 2 -18.97 -72.00 9.04
C SER A 2 -19.56 -70.60 8.74
N LYS A 3 -20.89 -70.57 8.57
CA LYS A 3 -21.76 -69.39 8.45
C LYS A 3 -22.08 -68.81 9.85
N ARG A 4 -22.55 -67.54 9.87
CA ARG A 4 -23.79 -66.98 10.49
C ARG A 4 -23.54 -65.55 10.99
N GLU A 5 -24.16 -64.53 10.39
CA GLU A 5 -25.53 -63.96 10.66
C GLU A 5 -25.57 -63.18 11.98
N HIS A 6 -26.30 -62.09 12.21
CA HIS A 6 -26.91 -60.97 11.47
C HIS A 6 -27.54 -60.06 12.56
N ASP A 7 -27.94 -58.81 12.23
CA ASP A 7 -28.97 -57.95 12.91
C ASP A 7 -28.53 -57.06 14.09
N HIS A 8 -29.11 -55.89 14.40
CA HIS A 8 -29.84 -54.80 13.71
C HIS A 8 -30.07 -53.68 14.77
N SER A 9 -30.24 -52.42 14.32
CA SER A 9 -30.89 -51.27 15.02
C SER A 9 -30.19 -50.67 16.25
N THR A 10 -30.08 -49.34 16.43
CA THR A 10 -31.14 -48.34 16.27
C THR A 10 -30.56 -46.93 16.01
N SER A 11 -31.38 -46.12 15.37
CA SER A 11 -31.31 -44.70 15.04
C SER A 11 -30.93 -43.72 16.16
N ASN A 12 -30.32 -42.59 15.77
CA ASN A 12 -30.82 -41.28 16.21
C ASN A 12 -30.62 -40.23 15.10
N ALA A 13 -31.74 -39.89 14.47
CA ALA A 13 -31.91 -38.64 13.76
C ALA A 13 -32.46 -37.62 14.76
N ILE A 14 -31.82 -36.46 14.89
CA ILE A 14 -32.53 -35.23 15.26
C ILE A 14 -32.08 -34.15 14.28
N SER A 15 -33.06 -33.76 13.48
CA SER A 15 -33.13 -32.64 12.57
C SER A 15 -33.32 -31.31 13.32
N SER A 16 -33.32 -30.21 12.54
CA SER A 16 -33.69 -28.82 12.90
C SER A 16 -32.52 -27.97 13.41
N ALA A 17 -32.30 -26.72 13.00
CA ALA A 17 -33.07 -25.82 12.14
C ALA A 17 -32.12 -24.78 11.53
N LEU A 18 -32.46 -24.29 10.34
CA LEU A 18 -32.06 -22.96 9.90
C LEU A 18 -32.50 -21.93 10.93
N SER A 19 -31.64 -21.00 11.33
CA SER A 19 -32.10 -19.64 11.60
C SER A 19 -30.96 -18.63 11.65
N SER A 20 -31.03 -17.72 10.69
CA SER A 20 -30.37 -16.43 10.60
C SER A 20 -30.49 -15.65 11.91
N ASN A 21 -29.43 -14.97 12.36
CA ASN A 21 -29.61 -13.90 13.34
C ASN A 21 -28.67 -12.72 13.09
N ASN A 22 -29.11 -11.89 12.14
CA ASN A 22 -28.60 -10.55 11.90
C ASN A 22 -29.46 -9.59 12.76
N LYS A 23 -29.01 -9.25 13.98
CA LYS A 23 -29.73 -8.30 14.85
C LYS A 23 -29.23 -6.88 14.62
N SER A 24 -29.84 -6.26 13.62
CA SER A 24 -29.95 -4.82 13.47
C SER A 24 -30.69 -4.21 14.67
N LYS A 25 -30.04 -3.28 15.39
CA LYS A 25 -30.70 -2.44 16.39
C LYS A 25 -31.55 -1.39 15.66
N LYS A 26 -32.85 -1.68 15.51
CA LYS A 26 -33.87 -0.75 15.02
C LYS A 26 -34.62 -0.20 16.23
N THR A 27 -34.30 1.02 16.65
CA THR A 27 -35.09 1.76 17.65
C THR A 27 -36.40 2.21 17.00
N LYS A 28 -37.52 1.68 17.49
CA LYS A 28 -38.88 2.12 17.17
C LYS A 28 -39.23 3.28 18.12
N TYR A 29 -39.58 4.43 17.56
CA TYR A 29 -40.34 5.44 18.31
C TYR A 29 -41.82 5.07 18.20
N ALA A 30 -42.49 4.99 19.34
CA ALA A 30 -43.94 4.84 19.43
C ALA A 30 -44.57 6.21 19.25
N ASP A 31 -45.47 6.28 18.28
CA ASP A 31 -46.52 7.28 18.14
C ASP A 31 -47.61 7.04 19.21
N GLU A 32 -48.51 8.00 19.41
CA GLU A 32 -49.60 8.09 20.41
C GLU A 32 -49.26 8.94 21.66
N GLY A 33 -49.43 10.26 21.52
CA GLY A 33 -49.46 11.21 22.63
C GLY A 33 -49.88 12.61 22.17
N GLU A 34 -51.09 13.02 22.53
CA GLU A 34 -51.86 14.16 22.05
C GLU A 34 -51.14 15.53 22.02
N PHE A 35 -51.49 16.29 20.99
CA PHE A 35 -51.06 17.64 20.67
C PHE A 35 -51.58 18.67 21.68
N SER A 36 -50.70 19.25 22.50
CA SER A 36 -50.95 20.53 23.16
C SER A 36 -49.84 21.51 22.76
N ALA A 37 -50.13 22.32 21.75
CA ALA A 37 -49.27 23.40 21.31
C ALA A 37 -49.20 24.49 22.39
N LYS A 38 -48.14 24.49 23.20
CA LYS A 38 -47.63 25.71 23.83
C LYS A 38 -46.46 26.22 23.00
N SER A 39 -46.82 27.16 22.13
CA SER A 39 -45.93 27.99 21.34
C SER A 39 -44.99 28.81 22.22
N GLY A 40 -43.71 28.80 21.88
CA GLY A 40 -42.82 29.94 22.11
C GLY A 40 -41.54 29.64 22.88
N ASP A 41 -40.58 28.93 22.27
CA ASP A 41 -39.16 29.15 22.57
C ASP A 41 -38.49 29.74 21.32
N GLU A 42 -38.40 31.06 21.37
CA GLU A 42 -37.92 31.99 20.36
C GLU A 42 -36.37 31.96 20.31
N TRP A 43 -35.81 31.13 19.43
CA TRP A 43 -34.38 31.22 19.08
C TRP A 43 -34.16 32.31 18.05
N GLY A 44 -33.92 33.53 18.53
CA GLY A 44 -33.56 34.66 17.67
C GLY A 44 -33.88 36.03 18.28
N VAL A 45 -33.32 36.35 19.43
CA VAL A 45 -33.48 37.71 20.01
C VAL A 45 -32.18 38.50 19.82
N ASN A 46 -32.13 39.26 18.72
CA ASN A 46 -31.21 40.38 18.57
C ASN A 46 -31.71 41.51 19.49
N ARG A 47 -30.95 41.83 20.54
CA ARG A 47 -31.12 43.06 21.32
C ARG A 47 -30.09 44.08 20.82
N ASP A 48 -30.53 44.98 19.95
CA ASP A 48 -29.90 46.28 19.79
C ASP A 48 -30.34 47.19 20.95
N ASN A 49 -29.39 47.76 21.69
CA ASN A 49 -29.18 49.22 21.75
C ASN A 49 -27.95 49.55 22.61
N GLY A 50 -27.02 50.36 22.09
CA GLY A 50 -25.94 50.96 22.90
C GLY A 50 -24.62 51.26 22.18
N THR A 51 -24.65 52.20 21.24
CA THR A 51 -23.55 53.12 20.81
C THR A 51 -22.11 52.84 21.27
N GLY A 52 -21.25 52.49 20.31
CA GLY A 52 -19.78 52.53 20.43
C GLY A 52 -19.12 52.51 19.05
N THR A 53 -18.79 53.69 18.53
CA THR A 53 -18.05 53.91 17.28
C THR A 53 -16.63 53.36 17.36
N SER A 54 -16.30 52.35 16.56
CA SER A 54 -14.96 52.17 16.00
C SER A 54 -15.02 51.27 14.76
N SER A 55 -15.00 51.89 13.60
CA SER A 55 -14.83 51.25 12.30
C SER A 55 -13.50 50.50 12.23
N SER A 56 -13.56 49.16 12.24
CA SER A 56 -12.48 48.28 11.77
C SER A 56 -13.06 47.43 10.64
N PRO A 57 -12.43 47.36 9.45
CA PRO A 57 -13.02 46.68 8.31
C PRO A 57 -13.09 45.18 8.62
N SER A 58 -14.31 44.65 8.69
CA SER A 58 -14.56 43.21 8.69
C SER A 58 -14.07 42.66 7.35
N VAL A 59 -12.87 42.11 7.34
CA VAL A 59 -12.42 41.23 6.25
C VAL A 59 -13.51 40.19 6.03
N PRO A 60 -14.07 40.07 4.81
CA PRO A 60 -15.06 39.05 4.53
C PRO A 60 -14.44 37.70 4.84
N VAL A 61 -14.97 36.98 5.83
CA VAL A 61 -14.60 35.58 6.06
C VAL A 61 -15.18 34.81 4.87
N GLU A 62 -14.37 34.63 3.83
CA GLU A 62 -14.73 33.80 2.69
C GLU A 62 -15.10 32.41 3.20
N LYS A 63 -16.36 32.01 2.99
CA LYS A 63 -16.82 30.65 3.28
C LYS A 63 -15.96 29.69 2.45
N THR A 64 -15.01 29.02 3.11
CA THR A 64 -14.14 28.04 2.47
C THR A 64 -15.00 26.98 1.79
N LYS A 65 -14.86 26.85 0.47
CA LYS A 65 -15.55 25.82 -0.31
C LYS A 65 -15.17 24.44 0.22
N ALA A 66 -16.11 23.48 0.16
CA ALA A 66 -15.85 22.11 0.55
C ALA A 66 -14.66 21.54 -0.26
N ASN A 67 -13.63 21.08 0.44
CA ASN A 67 -12.48 20.43 -0.18
C ASN A 67 -12.80 18.94 -0.35
N PHE A 68 -13.03 18.53 -1.59
CA PHE A 68 -13.23 17.12 -1.96
C PHE A 68 -11.92 16.40 -2.33
N GLY A 69 -10.78 17.07 -2.16
CA GLY A 69 -9.48 16.44 -2.30
C GLY A 69 -9.27 15.38 -1.23
N LEU A 70 -8.57 14.30 -1.60
CA LEU A 70 -8.19 13.24 -0.67
C LEU A 70 -7.31 13.83 0.43
N SER A 71 -7.82 13.87 1.67
CA SER A 71 -7.00 14.23 2.81
C SER A 71 -5.98 13.11 3.05
N GLY A 72 -4.69 13.43 3.04
CA GLY A 72 -3.62 12.45 3.29
C GLY A 72 -3.60 11.89 4.72
N ALA A 73 -4.65 12.13 5.52
CA ALA A 73 -4.78 11.67 6.90
C ALA A 73 -4.84 10.13 6.98
N LEU A 74 -5.54 9.47 6.06
CA LEU A 74 -5.65 8.01 6.05
C LEU A 74 -4.30 7.34 5.74
N ALA A 75 -3.49 7.94 4.86
CA ALA A 75 -2.16 7.43 4.53
C ALA A 75 -1.15 7.62 5.68
N LYS A 76 -1.40 8.59 6.56
CA LYS A 76 -0.59 8.88 7.75
C LYS A 76 -0.97 8.05 8.98
N ASP A 77 -2.14 7.41 8.97
CA ASP A 77 -2.56 6.55 10.07
C ASP A 77 -1.61 5.34 10.15
N GLU A 78 -1.06 5.07 11.33
CA GLU A 78 -0.10 3.99 11.55
C GLU A 78 -0.76 2.60 11.52
N VAL A 79 -2.08 2.54 11.75
CA VAL A 79 -2.83 1.28 11.80
C VAL A 79 -3.21 0.79 10.41
N THR A 80 -3.52 1.70 9.48
CA THR A 80 -3.99 1.36 8.12
C THR A 80 -3.06 1.83 7.01
N GLY A 81 -2.23 2.83 7.26
CA GLY A 81 -1.27 3.37 6.32
C GLY A 81 0.04 2.58 6.33
N ALA A 82 0.69 2.49 5.18
CA ALA A 82 2.04 1.96 5.07
C ALA A 82 3.05 2.98 5.63
N VAL A 83 3.05 3.20 6.95
CA VAL A 83 3.99 4.12 7.61
C VAL A 83 5.22 3.32 8.05
N LYS A 84 6.42 3.76 7.67
CA LYS A 84 7.69 3.21 8.14
C LYS A 84 8.46 4.31 8.84
N ASN A 85 8.75 4.12 10.13
CA ASN A 85 9.51 5.06 10.95
C ASN A 85 8.96 6.51 10.92
N GLY A 86 7.62 6.63 10.97
CA GLY A 86 6.92 7.93 10.96
C GLY A 86 6.78 8.59 9.58
N ILE A 87 7.26 7.94 8.51
CA ILE A 87 7.17 8.45 7.14
C ILE A 87 6.22 7.57 6.34
N VAL A 88 5.28 8.20 5.65
CA VAL A 88 4.31 7.53 4.77
C VAL A 88 5.02 6.97 3.54
N LEU A 89 4.88 5.67 3.30
CA LEU A 89 5.38 5.01 2.09
C LEU A 89 4.47 5.35 0.91
N LYS A 90 5.09 5.69 -0.22
CA LYS A 90 4.40 5.80 -1.52
C LYS A 90 4.09 4.42 -2.10
N TYR A 91 4.98 3.45 -1.84
CA TYR A 91 4.88 2.13 -2.41
C TYR A 91 4.00 1.21 -1.58
N ASN A 92 3.10 0.50 -2.25
CA ASN A 92 2.34 -0.59 -1.66
C ASN A 92 2.65 -1.90 -2.41
N PRO A 93 3.23 -2.91 -1.75
CA PRO A 93 3.54 -4.19 -2.37
C PRO A 93 2.29 -4.87 -2.96
N PRO A 94 2.37 -5.46 -4.16
CA PRO A 94 1.24 -6.12 -4.79
C PRO A 94 0.86 -7.42 -4.06
N PRO A 95 -0.37 -7.95 -4.28
CA PRO A 95 -0.80 -9.22 -3.68
C PRO A 95 -0.01 -10.43 -4.17
N GLU A 96 0.60 -10.34 -5.35
CA GLU A 96 1.43 -11.40 -5.95
C GLU A 96 2.91 -11.38 -5.47
N ARG A 97 3.22 -10.58 -4.45
CA ARG A 97 4.57 -10.50 -3.88
C ARG A 97 4.99 -11.82 -3.28
N VAL A 98 6.24 -12.22 -3.54
CA VAL A 98 6.81 -13.47 -3.02
C VAL A 98 8.27 -13.26 -2.69
N LYS A 99 8.74 -13.86 -1.59
CA LYS A 99 10.16 -13.87 -1.24
C LYS A 99 10.94 -14.73 -2.23
N PRO A 100 12.05 -14.23 -2.78
CA PRO A 100 12.83 -15.00 -3.73
C PRO A 100 13.48 -16.21 -3.05
N THR A 101 13.28 -17.39 -3.64
CA THR A 101 14.04 -18.60 -3.29
C THR A 101 15.43 -18.61 -3.92
N ALA A 102 15.60 -17.87 -5.01
CA ALA A 102 16.86 -17.74 -5.72
C ALA A 102 17.76 -16.69 -5.05
N LYS A 103 19.08 -16.92 -5.09
CA LYS A 103 20.08 -16.03 -4.48
C LYS A 103 20.38 -14.85 -5.39
N TRP A 104 19.58 -13.80 -5.28
CA TRP A 104 19.84 -12.52 -5.95
C TRP A 104 20.84 -11.68 -5.15
N ARG A 105 21.79 -11.07 -5.86
CA ARG A 105 22.76 -10.13 -5.31
C ARG A 105 22.72 -8.84 -6.12
N LEU A 106 22.86 -7.70 -5.43
CA LEU A 106 23.00 -6.39 -6.03
C LEU A 106 24.41 -5.87 -5.75
N TYR A 107 25.16 -5.60 -6.81
CA TYR A 107 26.48 -5.01 -6.71
C TYR A 107 26.39 -3.51 -6.97
N ILE A 108 26.98 -2.71 -6.10
CA ILE A 108 26.98 -1.26 -6.20
C ILE A 108 28.37 -0.83 -6.65
N PHE A 109 28.47 -0.28 -7.85
CA PHE A 109 29.69 0.27 -8.42
C PHE A 109 29.64 1.78 -8.43
N LYS A 110 30.80 2.42 -8.35
CA LYS A 110 30.98 3.85 -8.62
C LYS A 110 32.17 3.99 -9.57
N GLY A 111 31.89 4.05 -10.86
CA GLY A 111 32.92 3.85 -11.88
C GLY A 111 33.43 2.41 -11.82
N GLU A 112 34.74 2.21 -11.65
CA GLU A 112 35.37 0.88 -11.62
C GLU A 112 35.45 0.27 -10.21
N GLU A 113 35.12 1.05 -9.17
CA GLU A 113 35.20 0.60 -7.78
C GLU A 113 33.90 -0.09 -7.34
N LEU A 114 34.02 -1.31 -6.79
CA LEU A 114 32.92 -1.99 -6.12
C LEU A 114 32.79 -1.47 -4.68
N LEU A 115 31.71 -0.75 -4.40
CA LEU A 115 31.44 -0.18 -3.07
C LEU A 115 30.83 -1.20 -2.11
N SER A 116 29.81 -1.94 -2.56
CA SER A 116 29.07 -2.85 -1.69
C SER A 116 28.37 -3.97 -2.47
N THR A 117 28.15 -5.08 -1.79
CA THR A 117 27.38 -6.23 -2.27
C THR A 117 26.21 -6.49 -1.33
N LEU A 118 24.99 -6.39 -1.85
CA LEU A 118 23.76 -6.58 -1.08
C LEU A 118 23.10 -7.92 -1.46
N HIS A 119 22.60 -8.63 -0.45
CA HIS A 119 21.91 -9.91 -0.64
C HIS A 119 20.40 -9.68 -0.66
N LEU A 120 19.77 -9.96 -1.79
CA LEU A 120 18.35 -9.68 -2.04
C LEU A 120 17.46 -10.91 -1.80
N GLY A 121 17.71 -11.66 -0.72
CA GLY A 121 17.04 -12.94 -0.42
C GLY A 121 16.10 -12.93 0.79
N ARG A 122 16.13 -11.87 1.60
CA ARG A 122 15.47 -11.83 2.92
C ARG A 122 14.00 -11.41 2.83
N ASP A 123 13.78 -10.38 2.04
CA ASP A 123 12.51 -9.69 1.89
C ASP A 123 12.00 -9.78 0.44
N ASP A 124 10.70 -9.52 0.28
CA ASP A 124 9.99 -9.56 -0.99
C ASP A 124 10.14 -8.26 -1.79
N TYR A 125 10.50 -7.15 -1.16
CA TYR A 125 10.81 -5.89 -1.83
C TYR A 125 11.93 -5.12 -1.13
N TYR A 126 12.55 -4.20 -1.86
CA TYR A 126 13.60 -3.31 -1.35
C TYR A 126 13.39 -1.91 -1.91
N LEU A 127 13.32 -0.91 -1.02
CA LEU A 127 13.13 0.48 -1.41
C LEU A 127 14.47 1.19 -1.62
N PHE A 128 14.61 1.87 -2.75
CA PHE A 128 15.72 2.78 -3.04
C PHE A 128 15.30 4.22 -2.81
N GLY A 129 16.18 5.00 -2.19
CA GLY A 129 15.98 6.42 -2.04
C GLY A 129 17.01 7.12 -1.18
N ARG A 130 16.88 8.44 -1.10
CA ARG A 130 17.75 9.30 -0.31
C ARG A 130 17.41 9.26 1.19
N GLU A 131 16.20 8.86 1.57
CA GLU A 131 15.78 8.88 2.98
C GLU A 131 16.17 7.57 3.69
N GLU A 132 17.24 7.59 4.49
CA GLU A 132 17.75 6.40 5.20
C GLU A 132 16.75 5.76 6.17
N LYS A 133 15.85 6.57 6.75
CA LYS A 133 14.83 6.05 7.68
C LYS A 133 13.87 5.09 7.01
N VAL A 134 13.72 5.15 5.69
CA VAL A 134 12.68 4.43 4.95
C VAL A 134 13.30 3.50 3.91
N ALA A 135 14.32 3.98 3.20
CA ALA A 135 15.01 3.23 2.16
C ALA A 135 15.78 2.06 2.77
N ASP A 136 15.58 0.87 2.20
CA ASP A 136 16.38 -0.31 2.54
C ASP A 136 17.76 -0.23 1.90
N ILE A 137 17.83 0.41 0.72
CA ILE A 137 19.07 0.66 -0.01
C ILE A 137 19.21 2.17 -0.20
N HIS A 138 20.14 2.75 0.56
CA HIS A 138 20.38 4.18 0.52
C HIS A 138 21.08 4.61 -0.77
N VAL A 139 20.49 5.59 -1.45
CA VAL A 139 21.04 6.22 -2.65
C VAL A 139 21.65 7.56 -2.26
N GLU A 140 22.98 7.58 -2.10
CA GLU A 140 23.75 8.78 -1.78
C GLU A 140 23.89 9.69 -3.01
N HIS A 141 22.79 10.34 -3.39
CA HIS A 141 22.83 11.38 -4.41
C HIS A 141 21.72 12.42 -4.18
N PRO A 142 22.03 13.74 -4.24
CA PRO A 142 21.03 14.77 -4.00
C PRO A 142 19.91 14.76 -5.04
N SER A 143 20.19 14.33 -6.26
CA SER A 143 19.19 14.22 -7.34
C SER A 143 18.33 12.95 -7.24
N ALA A 144 18.62 12.03 -6.30
CA ALA A 144 17.70 10.95 -5.97
C ALA A 144 16.56 11.47 -5.07
N SER A 145 15.37 10.93 -5.25
CA SER A 145 14.20 11.27 -4.44
C SER A 145 14.26 10.53 -3.10
N SER A 146 13.58 11.05 -2.06
CA SER A 146 13.52 10.40 -0.74
C SER A 146 13.04 8.95 -0.81
N GLN A 147 11.97 8.70 -1.59
CA GLN A 147 11.57 7.38 -2.05
C GLN A 147 11.58 7.46 -3.58
N HIS A 148 12.53 6.76 -4.21
CA HIS A 148 12.85 6.94 -5.62
C HIS A 148 12.32 5.79 -6.47
N SER A 149 12.66 4.55 -6.11
CA SER A 149 12.21 3.36 -6.83
C SER A 149 12.10 2.18 -5.87
N CYS A 150 11.42 1.12 -6.29
CA CYS A 150 11.29 -0.10 -5.51
C CYS A 150 11.60 -1.32 -6.36
N LEU A 151 12.48 -2.18 -5.86
CA LEU A 151 12.64 -3.54 -6.37
C LEU A 151 11.57 -4.42 -5.72
N GLN A 152 10.78 -5.12 -6.53
CA GLN A 152 9.73 -6.03 -6.07
C GLN A 152 9.92 -7.41 -6.69
N PHE A 153 9.94 -8.44 -5.86
CA PHE A 153 9.87 -9.83 -6.28
C PHE A 153 8.41 -10.26 -6.43
N ARG A 154 8.03 -10.70 -7.63
CA ARG A 154 6.67 -11.09 -8.00
C ARG A 154 6.64 -12.56 -8.41
N SER A 155 5.59 -13.26 -8.01
CA SER A 155 5.33 -14.62 -8.46
C SER A 155 4.44 -14.59 -9.70
N VAL A 156 5.04 -14.89 -10.85
CA VAL A 156 4.37 -14.84 -12.16
C VAL A 156 4.35 -16.22 -12.82
N PRO A 157 3.33 -16.55 -13.62
CA PRO A 157 3.31 -17.81 -14.35
C PRO A 157 4.49 -17.90 -15.32
N TYR A 158 5.14 -19.07 -15.37
CA TYR A 158 6.24 -19.31 -16.28
C TYR A 158 5.78 -19.26 -17.74
N SER A 159 6.23 -18.24 -18.47
CA SER A 159 5.91 -18.03 -19.89
C SER A 159 6.99 -18.57 -20.86
N GLY A 160 7.96 -19.35 -20.38
CA GLY A 160 9.07 -19.81 -21.22
C GLY A 160 8.80 -21.15 -21.92
N THR A 161 9.69 -21.49 -22.85
CA THR A 161 9.60 -22.71 -23.68
C THR A 161 10.06 -23.98 -22.95
N LYS A 162 10.63 -23.88 -21.74
CA LYS A 162 11.10 -25.07 -21.00
C LYS A 162 9.91 -25.83 -20.40
N GLU A 163 9.67 -27.02 -20.93
CA GLU A 163 8.54 -27.87 -20.55
C GLU A 163 8.51 -28.23 -19.05
N LYS A 164 9.69 -28.38 -18.42
CA LYS A 164 9.84 -28.64 -16.96
C LYS A 164 9.18 -27.60 -16.04
N PHE A 165 8.92 -26.39 -16.55
CA PHE A 165 8.35 -25.28 -15.79
C PHE A 165 6.96 -24.83 -16.29
N ARG A 166 6.36 -25.51 -17.28
CA ARG A 166 4.99 -25.18 -17.71
C ARG A 166 4.02 -25.27 -16.53
N GLY A 167 3.19 -24.25 -16.39
CA GLY A 167 2.19 -24.15 -15.32
C GLY A 167 2.74 -23.84 -13.92
N LYS A 168 4.06 -23.69 -13.76
CA LYS A 168 4.66 -23.29 -12.48
C LYS A 168 4.70 -21.78 -12.35
N MET A 169 4.48 -21.31 -11.14
CA MET A 169 4.76 -19.92 -10.76
C MET A 169 6.26 -19.77 -10.50
N ILE A 170 6.86 -18.72 -11.03
CA ILE A 170 8.27 -18.38 -10.84
C ILE A 170 8.41 -17.00 -10.22
N CYS A 171 9.35 -16.88 -9.29
CA CYS A 171 9.69 -15.59 -8.70
C CYS A 171 10.58 -14.81 -9.67
N LYS A 172 10.12 -13.63 -10.09
CA LYS A 172 10.87 -12.71 -10.95
C LYS A 172 11.04 -11.34 -10.28
N PRO A 173 12.22 -10.72 -10.39
CA PRO A 173 12.43 -9.36 -9.93
C PRO A 173 11.86 -8.33 -10.92
N TYR A 174 11.26 -7.28 -10.40
CA TYR A 174 10.78 -6.12 -11.14
C TYR A 174 11.24 -4.83 -10.48
N ILE A 175 11.55 -3.81 -11.26
CA ILE A 175 11.78 -2.45 -10.78
C ILE A 175 10.56 -1.58 -11.11
N ILE A 176 10.18 -0.70 -10.20
CA ILE A 176 9.19 0.35 -10.43
C ILE A 176 9.74 1.68 -9.93
N ASP A 177 9.68 2.71 -10.77
CA ASP A 177 9.99 4.08 -10.37
C ASP A 177 8.78 4.70 -9.67
N LEU A 178 8.98 5.28 -8.49
CA LEU A 178 7.92 5.85 -7.64
C LEU A 178 7.64 7.32 -7.98
N GLU A 179 7.57 7.59 -9.29
CA GLU A 179 7.44 8.92 -9.88
C GLU A 179 8.52 9.86 -9.33
N SER A 180 9.76 9.42 -9.47
CA SER A 180 10.90 10.16 -8.99
C SER A 180 11.17 11.40 -9.84
N THR A 181 11.75 12.43 -9.23
CA THR A 181 11.95 13.74 -9.89
C THR A 181 12.83 13.64 -11.13
N ASN A 182 13.92 12.86 -11.04
CA ASN A 182 14.87 12.71 -12.15
C ASN A 182 14.66 11.39 -12.91
N GLY A 183 13.89 10.45 -12.37
CA GLY A 183 13.61 9.15 -12.96
C GLY A 183 14.66 8.09 -12.60
N THR A 184 14.39 6.88 -13.08
CA THR A 184 15.27 5.72 -12.99
C THR A 184 15.71 5.31 -14.40
N TRP A 185 16.94 4.83 -14.53
CA TRP A 185 17.50 4.29 -15.77
C TRP A 185 17.79 2.81 -15.61
N LEU A 186 17.42 2.03 -16.64
CA LEU A 186 17.70 0.61 -16.76
C LEU A 186 18.49 0.39 -18.05
N ASN A 187 19.70 -0.17 -17.94
CA ASN A 187 20.61 -0.41 -19.06
C ASN A 187 20.86 0.84 -19.94
N GLY A 188 20.87 2.02 -19.32
CA GLY A 188 21.07 3.30 -20.00
C GLY A 188 19.79 3.97 -20.53
N GLU A 189 18.66 3.26 -20.56
CA GLU A 189 17.37 3.80 -20.99
C GLU A 189 16.54 4.26 -19.78
N LYS A 190 15.88 5.42 -19.90
CA LYS A 190 15.00 5.92 -18.83
C LYS A 190 13.69 5.14 -18.85
N ILE A 191 13.28 4.61 -17.69
CA ILE A 191 12.01 3.88 -17.56
C ILE A 191 10.86 4.81 -17.14
N ASP A 192 9.63 4.40 -17.44
CA ASP A 192 8.43 5.14 -17.06
C ASP A 192 8.13 5.01 -15.55
N GLY A 193 7.67 6.11 -14.96
CA GLY A 193 7.15 6.14 -13.59
C GLY A 193 5.88 5.29 -13.43
N GLY A 194 5.70 4.66 -12.28
CA GLY A 194 4.49 3.92 -11.93
C GLY A 194 4.31 2.58 -12.65
N ARG A 195 5.29 2.14 -13.46
CA ARG A 195 5.24 0.89 -14.22
C ARG A 195 6.30 -0.11 -13.76
N TYR A 196 5.92 -1.38 -13.71
CA TYR A 196 6.85 -2.48 -13.42
C TYR A 196 7.63 -2.91 -14.66
N TYR A 197 8.95 -2.93 -14.56
CA TYR A 197 9.88 -3.45 -15.57
C TYR A 197 10.56 -4.71 -15.04
N GLU A 198 10.54 -5.80 -15.82
CA GLU A 198 11.20 -7.06 -15.45
C GLU A 198 12.71 -6.87 -15.46
N LEU A 199 13.36 -7.18 -14.33
CA LEU A 199 14.82 -7.21 -14.25
C LEU A 199 15.34 -8.58 -14.59
N LYS A 200 16.47 -8.61 -15.29
CA LYS A 200 17.20 -9.81 -15.67
C LYS A 200 18.58 -9.80 -15.03
N LYS A 201 19.21 -10.97 -15.04
CA LYS A 201 20.60 -11.11 -14.62
C LYS A 201 21.49 -10.26 -15.53
N GLY A 202 22.32 -9.43 -14.92
CA GLY A 202 23.28 -8.55 -15.57
C GLY A 202 22.75 -7.15 -15.85
N ASP A 203 21.47 -6.88 -15.56
CA ASP A 203 20.90 -5.56 -15.77
C ASP A 203 21.53 -4.53 -14.83
N VAL A 204 21.72 -3.33 -15.36
CA VAL A 204 22.33 -2.18 -14.67
C VAL A 204 21.26 -1.12 -14.42
N ILE A 205 21.13 -0.72 -13.16
CA ILE A 205 20.18 0.29 -12.73
C ILE A 205 20.94 1.54 -12.29
N ARG A 206 20.43 2.72 -12.64
CA ARG A 206 20.96 4.02 -12.18
C ARG A 206 19.82 4.92 -11.76
N PHE A 207 20.04 5.71 -10.72
CA PHE A 207 19.03 6.57 -10.11
C PHE A 207 19.41 8.04 -10.23
N GLY A 208 18.50 8.86 -10.77
CA GLY A 208 18.81 10.26 -11.04
C GLY A 208 20.08 10.43 -11.87
N GLU A 209 20.87 11.40 -11.48
CA GLU A 209 22.18 11.73 -12.07
C GLU A 209 23.33 11.09 -11.30
N SER A 210 23.04 10.07 -10.46
CA SER A 210 24.07 9.38 -9.71
C SER A 210 25.05 8.67 -10.64
N LYS A 211 26.35 8.74 -10.32
CA LYS A 211 27.39 7.93 -10.97
C LYS A 211 27.44 6.48 -10.47
N ARG A 212 26.60 6.14 -9.49
CA ARG A 212 26.53 4.77 -8.96
C ARG A 212 25.69 3.89 -9.88
N GLU A 213 26.20 2.71 -10.16
CA GLU A 213 25.55 1.69 -10.96
C GLU A 213 25.22 0.49 -10.07
N TYR A 214 23.98 0.01 -10.18
CA TYR A 214 23.47 -1.10 -9.40
C TYR A 214 23.27 -2.28 -10.35
N VAL A 215 24.14 -3.28 -10.26
CA VAL A 215 24.15 -4.43 -11.17
C VAL A 215 23.45 -5.61 -10.50
N MET A 216 22.36 -6.08 -11.09
CA MET A 216 21.58 -7.19 -10.55
C MET A 216 22.13 -8.53 -11.05
N MET A 217 22.54 -9.38 -10.14
CA MET A 217 23.13 -10.67 -10.45
C MET A 217 22.39 -11.81 -9.77
N LEU A 218 22.22 -12.89 -10.51
CA LEU A 218 21.76 -14.16 -9.97
C LEU A 218 22.99 -15.02 -9.68
N ASP A 219 23.18 -15.35 -8.40
CA ASP A 219 24.23 -16.27 -7.98
C ASP A 219 23.91 -17.69 -8.47
N LYS A 220 24.96 -18.46 -8.80
CA LYS A 220 24.81 -19.79 -9.40
C LYS A 220 24.50 -20.86 -8.37
#